data_AF-A0A2A9NAX7-F1
#
_entry.id   AF-A0A2A9NAX7-F1
#
_cell.length_a   1.000
_cell.length_b   1.000
_cell.length_c   1.000
_cell.angle_alpha   90.00
_cell.angle_beta   90.00
_cell.angle_gamma   90.00
#
_symmetry.space_group_name_H-M   'P 1'
#
loop_
_entity.id
_entity.type
_entity.pdbx_description
1 polymer ?
#
loop_
_entity_poly.entity_id
_entity_poly.type
_entity_poly.pdbx_seq_one_letter_code
_entity_poly.pdbx_strand_id
1 'polypeptide(L)'
;MGGHWQGSPPTLNSLTHCNIHSLVIPCSYLAWLVLPQLSHLLITGHGDELPRFLLRSRCRILSLAIGSYETRSDWLSSTLHSPSSTSLIELRILGGTTVWFTAELLAELTYTSSPADVLCPKLKILHLSRARGASGQLGPMIFSRFTHPESHLEHFGYRDLSLERPENSILIEGGFDEFDRHTILAIPNVHVQYSDTWISITRDRTGARSLRVMDSE
;
A
#
# COMPACT_ATOMS: atom_id res chain seq x y z
N MET A 1 18.70 -52.92 1.30
CA MET A 1 18.29 -52.40 2.62
C MET A 1 18.05 -50.91 2.48
N GLY A 2 16.78 -50.52 2.34
CA GLY A 2 16.37 -49.12 2.18
C GLY A 2 16.10 -48.50 3.55
N GLY A 3 16.92 -47.54 3.95
CA GLY A 3 16.66 -46.73 5.14
C GLY A 3 15.56 -45.72 4.84
N HIS A 4 14.37 -45.95 5.40
CA HIS A 4 13.34 -44.93 5.52
C HIS A 4 13.85 -43.84 6.46
N TRP A 5 14.19 -42.67 5.92
CA TRP A 5 14.26 -41.45 6.71
C TRP A 5 12.83 -41.01 7.05
N GLN A 6 12.22 -41.67 8.05
CA GLN A 6 11.08 -41.11 8.78
C GLN A 6 11.63 -40.12 9.82
N GLY A 7 12.12 -38.99 9.33
CA GLY A 7 12.16 -37.78 10.15
C GLY A 7 10.85 -37.05 9.93
N SER A 8 10.14 -36.72 11.00
CA SER A 8 9.14 -35.65 10.94
C SER A 8 9.81 -34.42 10.30
N PRO A 9 9.14 -33.67 9.40
CA PRO A 9 9.69 -32.43 8.89
C PRO A 9 10.09 -31.58 10.11
N PRO A 10 11.28 -30.93 10.10
CA PRO A 10 11.70 -30.13 11.23
C PRO A 10 10.59 -29.13 11.54
N THR A 11 10.08 -29.17 12.77
CA THR A 11 9.26 -28.09 13.30
C THR A 11 10.09 -26.83 13.17
N LEU A 12 9.74 -25.95 12.23
CA LEU A 12 10.33 -24.62 12.10
C LEU A 12 10.10 -23.92 13.45
N ASN A 13 11.11 -23.92 14.33
CA ASN A 13 11.03 -23.20 15.59
C ASN A 13 10.95 -21.71 15.26
N SER A 14 9.79 -21.12 15.49
CA SER A 14 9.59 -19.70 15.30
C SER A 14 10.37 -18.93 16.37
N LEU A 15 11.17 -17.94 15.95
CA LEU A 15 11.91 -17.04 16.81
C LEU A 15 11.01 -15.88 17.24
N THR A 16 10.70 -15.83 18.53
CA THR A 16 9.86 -14.77 19.11
C THR A 16 10.72 -13.66 19.69
N HIS A 17 10.47 -12.41 19.30
CA HIS A 17 11.06 -11.23 19.93
C HIS A 17 9.96 -10.30 20.44
N CYS A 18 9.89 -10.12 21.76
CA CYS A 18 8.80 -9.38 22.40
C CYS A 18 8.98 -7.86 22.41
N ASN A 19 10.15 -7.31 22.06
CA ASN A 19 10.45 -5.88 22.24
C ASN A 19 10.72 -5.14 20.92
N ILE A 20 10.67 -5.83 19.78
CA ILE A 20 10.92 -5.20 18.48
C ILE A 20 9.65 -4.45 18.05
N HIS A 21 9.76 -3.13 17.94
CA HIS A 21 8.67 -2.25 17.49
C HIS A 21 8.81 -1.82 16.03
N SER A 22 10.04 -1.77 15.52
CA SER A 22 10.34 -1.38 14.14
C SER A 22 11.29 -2.40 13.52
N LEU A 23 11.02 -2.79 12.28
CA LEU A 23 11.83 -3.75 11.56
C LEU A 23 11.91 -3.40 10.07
N VAL A 24 13.13 -3.52 9.53
CA VAL A 24 13.43 -3.48 8.10
C VAL A 24 14.01 -4.85 7.74
N ILE A 25 13.36 -5.62 6.88
CA ILE A 25 13.77 -7.00 6.62
C ILE A 25 13.32 -7.51 5.24
N PRO A 26 14.10 -8.38 4.58
CA PRO A 26 13.56 -9.13 3.45
C PRO A 26 12.40 -10.03 3.89
N CYS A 27 11.32 -10.04 3.12
CA CYS A 27 10.07 -10.71 3.48
C CYS A 27 10.24 -12.23 3.69
N SER A 28 11.19 -12.86 2.99
CA SER A 28 11.52 -14.28 3.18
C SER A 28 11.87 -14.64 4.62
N TYR A 29 12.44 -13.70 5.39
CA TYR A 29 12.75 -13.92 6.80
C TYR A 29 11.55 -13.85 7.74
N LEU A 30 10.42 -13.32 7.27
CA LEU A 30 9.23 -13.28 8.09
C LEU A 30 8.68 -14.66 8.40
N ALA A 31 8.97 -15.70 7.60
CA ALA A 31 8.46 -17.06 7.82
C ALA A 31 8.78 -17.61 9.23
N TRP A 32 9.90 -17.18 9.83
CA TRP A 32 10.40 -17.71 11.10
C TRP A 32 10.16 -16.80 12.30
N LEU A 33 9.56 -15.62 12.14
CA LEU A 33 9.50 -14.61 13.19
C LEU A 33 8.11 -14.49 13.85
N VAL A 34 8.09 -14.20 15.14
CA VAL A 34 6.88 -13.77 15.88
C VAL A 34 7.21 -12.48 16.63
N LEU A 35 6.60 -11.38 16.22
CA LEU A 35 6.93 -10.03 16.71
C LEU A 35 5.68 -9.32 17.25
N PRO A 36 5.19 -9.67 18.46
CA PRO A 36 3.90 -9.20 18.95
C PRO A 36 3.82 -7.69 19.19
N GLN A 37 4.95 -7.02 19.43
CA GLN A 37 5.01 -5.56 19.66
C GLN A 37 5.36 -4.75 18.39
N LEU A 38 5.48 -5.42 17.24
CA LEU A 38 5.81 -4.75 15.99
C LEU A 38 4.72 -3.75 15.59
N SER A 39 5.15 -2.55 15.23
CA SER A 39 4.25 -1.47 14.79
C SER A 39 4.71 -0.81 13.50
N HIS A 40 6.00 -0.89 13.15
CA HIS A 40 6.56 -0.30 11.94
C HIS A 40 7.32 -1.38 11.18
N LEU A 41 6.91 -1.65 9.94
CA LEU A 41 7.50 -2.71 9.15
C LEU A 41 7.83 -2.19 7.75
N LEU A 42 9.09 -2.33 7.35
CA LEU A 42 9.50 -2.22 5.96
C LEU A 42 9.96 -3.60 5.49
N ILE A 43 9.26 -4.14 4.49
CA ILE A 43 9.68 -5.38 3.83
C ILE A 43 10.28 -5.12 2.45
N THR A 44 11.28 -5.93 2.10
CA THR A 44 11.80 -6.01 0.73
C THR A 44 11.59 -7.40 0.14
N GLY A 45 11.45 -7.52 -1.17
CA GLY A 45 11.23 -8.80 -1.86
C GLY A 45 9.77 -9.28 -1.90
N HIS A 46 9.58 -10.57 -2.08
CA HIS A 46 8.27 -11.22 -2.34
C HIS A 46 7.30 -11.08 -1.15
N GLY A 47 6.07 -10.61 -1.39
CA GLY A 47 5.11 -10.26 -0.33
C GLY A 47 4.37 -11.45 0.32
N ASP A 48 4.54 -12.66 -0.21
CA ASP A 48 3.69 -13.83 0.10
C ASP A 48 3.66 -14.26 1.57
N GLU A 49 4.75 -14.05 2.31
CA GLU A 49 4.84 -14.43 3.72
C GLU A 49 4.25 -13.38 4.68
N LEU A 50 3.99 -12.17 4.20
CA LEU A 50 3.50 -11.07 5.03
C LEU A 50 2.13 -11.39 5.68
N PRO A 51 1.09 -11.88 4.95
CA PRO A 51 -0.19 -12.22 5.57
C PRO A 51 -0.05 -13.26 6.69
N ARG A 52 0.75 -14.32 6.46
CA ARG A 52 0.99 -15.39 7.44
C ARG A 52 1.73 -14.87 8.67
N PHE A 53 2.74 -14.03 8.45
CA PHE A 53 3.47 -13.39 9.52
C PHE A 53 2.58 -12.49 10.39
N LEU A 54 1.71 -11.66 9.79
CA LEU A 54 0.79 -10.79 10.54
C LEU A 54 -0.19 -11.60 11.38
N LEU A 55 -0.71 -12.71 10.84
CA LEU A 55 -1.60 -13.62 11.56
C LEU A 55 -0.89 -14.29 12.75
N ARG A 56 0.36 -14.72 12.55
CA ARG A 56 1.16 -15.40 13.59
C ARG A 56 1.61 -14.43 14.68
N SER A 57 2.07 -13.23 14.31
CA SER A 57 2.59 -12.24 15.25
C SER A 57 1.50 -11.54 16.04
N ARG A 58 0.27 -11.42 15.49
CA ARG A 58 -0.86 -10.68 16.11
C ARG A 58 -0.46 -9.27 16.58
N CYS A 59 0.44 -8.66 15.84
CA CYS A 59 0.97 -7.34 16.13
C CYS A 59 -0.01 -6.24 15.73
N ARG A 60 0.26 -5.00 16.13
CA ARG A 60 -0.56 -3.84 15.74
C ARG A 60 0.28 -2.93 14.84
N ILE A 61 0.15 -3.11 13.53
CA ILE A 61 0.91 -2.33 12.54
C ILE A 61 0.29 -0.94 12.40
N LEU A 62 1.15 0.07 12.53
CA LEU A 62 0.85 1.49 12.33
C LEU A 62 1.45 2.00 11.03
N SER A 63 2.63 1.52 10.64
CA SER A 63 3.29 1.88 9.38
C SER A 63 3.77 0.62 8.66
N LEU A 64 3.36 0.47 7.40
CA LEU A 64 3.75 -0.61 6.52
C LEU A 64 4.33 -0.04 5.24
N ALA A 65 5.59 -0.39 4.97
CA ALA A 65 6.28 -0.09 3.72
C ALA A 65 6.65 -1.39 3.01
N ILE A 66 6.38 -1.46 1.71
CA ILE A 66 6.59 -2.65 0.89
C ILE A 66 7.42 -2.27 -0.32
N GLY A 67 8.68 -2.70 -0.35
CA GLY A 67 9.56 -2.66 -1.51
C GLY A 67 9.56 -4.02 -2.20
N SER A 68 8.49 -4.33 -2.94
CA SER A 68 8.37 -5.61 -3.65
C SER A 68 9.05 -5.59 -5.02
N TYR A 69 9.47 -6.77 -5.46
CA TYR A 69 9.94 -7.04 -6.83
C TYR A 69 8.94 -7.89 -7.62
N GLU A 70 7.69 -8.03 -7.16
CA GLU A 70 6.64 -8.80 -7.83
C GLU A 70 5.46 -8.00 -8.38
N THR A 71 4.76 -8.62 -9.32
CA THR A 71 3.57 -8.09 -10.01
C THR A 71 2.22 -8.58 -9.45
N ARG A 72 2.20 -9.35 -8.35
CA ARG A 72 0.99 -10.02 -7.86
C ARG A 72 0.29 -9.25 -6.73
N SER A 73 -1.04 -9.30 -6.72
CA SER A 73 -1.96 -8.49 -5.88
C SER A 73 -2.66 -9.24 -4.74
N ASP A 74 -2.68 -10.58 -4.81
CA ASP A 74 -3.45 -11.47 -3.93
C ASP A 74 -3.03 -11.38 -2.46
N TRP A 75 -1.73 -11.23 -2.20
CA TRP A 75 -1.21 -11.09 -0.84
C TRP A 75 -1.50 -9.70 -0.23
N LEU A 76 -1.65 -8.64 -1.04
CA LEU A 76 -1.92 -7.28 -0.52
C LEU A 76 -3.31 -7.20 0.10
N SER A 77 -4.34 -7.72 -0.58
CA SER A 77 -5.68 -7.77 -0.02
C SER A 77 -5.69 -8.54 1.31
N SER A 78 -5.08 -9.73 1.34
CA SER A 78 -4.97 -10.54 2.58
C SER A 78 -4.22 -9.82 3.70
N THR A 79 -3.21 -9.02 3.36
CA THR A 79 -2.43 -8.22 4.31
C THR A 79 -3.28 -7.11 4.92
N LEU A 80 -4.03 -6.37 4.10
CA LEU A 80 -4.82 -5.23 4.57
C LEU A 80 -6.05 -5.67 5.37
N HIS A 81 -6.63 -6.83 5.06
CA HIS A 81 -7.71 -7.45 5.85
C HIS A 81 -7.25 -8.07 7.18
N SER A 82 -5.94 -8.18 7.42
CA SER A 82 -5.44 -8.69 8.67
C SER A 82 -5.89 -7.81 9.85
N PRO A 83 -6.30 -8.39 11.00
CA PRO A 83 -6.58 -7.62 12.21
C PRO A 83 -5.41 -6.70 12.61
N SER A 84 -4.18 -7.12 12.28
CA SER A 84 -2.95 -6.37 12.51
C SER A 84 -2.87 -5.05 11.74
N SER A 85 -3.65 -4.89 10.66
CA SER A 85 -3.66 -3.74 9.76
C SER A 85 -4.82 -2.75 10.04
N THR A 86 -5.72 -3.07 10.97
CA THR A 86 -6.87 -2.20 11.34
C THR A 86 -6.46 -0.83 11.91
N SER A 87 -5.23 -0.74 12.44
CA SER A 87 -4.66 0.48 13.00
C SER A 87 -3.66 1.16 12.08
N LEU A 88 -3.59 0.77 10.81
CA LEU A 88 -2.64 1.31 9.86
C LEU A 88 -2.87 2.81 9.64
N ILE A 89 -1.82 3.59 9.88
CA ILE A 89 -1.76 5.06 9.71
C ILE A 89 -1.00 5.39 8.43
N GLU A 90 -0.04 4.56 8.04
CA GLU A 90 0.81 4.78 6.89
C GLU A 90 0.98 3.50 6.07
N LEU A 91 0.69 3.61 4.77
CA LEU A 91 0.94 2.55 3.79
C LEU A 91 1.81 3.12 2.67
N ARG A 92 2.95 2.46 2.43
CA ARG A 92 3.84 2.80 1.32
C ARG A 92 4.11 1.57 0.46
N ILE A 93 3.78 1.66 -0.81
CA ILE A 93 4.24 0.72 -1.83
C ILE A 93 5.38 1.42 -2.55
N LEU A 94 6.60 0.97 -2.26
CA LEU A 94 7.85 1.55 -2.76
C LEU A 94 8.23 0.89 -4.09
N GLY A 95 8.82 1.68 -4.99
CA GLY A 95 9.12 1.26 -6.35
C GLY A 95 9.99 0.00 -6.43
N GLY A 96 9.79 -0.77 -7.50
CA GLY A 96 10.50 -2.01 -7.80
C GLY A 96 9.73 -2.78 -8.87
N THR A 97 8.44 -2.98 -8.62
CA THR A 97 7.49 -3.61 -9.56
C THR A 97 6.09 -3.05 -9.44
N THR A 98 5.26 -3.43 -10.42
CA THR A 98 3.88 -3.00 -10.57
C THR A 98 2.97 -3.73 -9.59
N VAL A 99 2.26 -3.05 -8.70
CA VAL A 99 1.26 -3.68 -7.81
C VAL A 99 -0.14 -3.46 -8.37
N TRP A 100 -0.88 -4.55 -8.57
CA TRP A 100 -2.27 -4.48 -9.03
C TRP A 100 -3.23 -4.37 -7.83
N PHE A 101 -4.18 -3.46 -7.90
CA PHE A 101 -5.31 -3.37 -7.00
C PHE A 101 -6.52 -3.96 -7.72
N THR A 102 -7.16 -4.95 -7.12
CA THR A 102 -8.41 -5.50 -7.67
C THR A 102 -9.54 -4.51 -7.47
N ALA A 103 -10.62 -4.63 -8.26
CA ALA A 103 -11.79 -3.77 -8.12
C ALA A 103 -12.41 -3.89 -6.72
N GLU A 104 -12.41 -5.10 -6.15
CA GLU A 104 -12.91 -5.38 -4.80
C GLU A 104 -12.08 -4.65 -3.75
N LEU A 105 -10.74 -4.75 -3.84
CA LEU A 105 -9.85 -4.06 -2.91
C LEU A 105 -10.00 -2.54 -2.99
N LEU A 106 -10.18 -1.99 -4.20
CA LEU A 106 -10.44 -0.57 -4.38
C LEU A 106 -11.80 -0.16 -3.79
N ALA A 107 -12.84 -0.99 -3.96
CA ALA A 107 -14.15 -0.74 -3.38
C ALA A 107 -14.10 -0.73 -1.84
N GLU A 108 -13.41 -1.69 -1.23
CA GLU A 108 -13.20 -1.78 0.22
C GLU A 108 -12.35 -0.61 0.76
N LEU A 109 -11.44 -0.08 -0.06
CA LEU A 109 -10.67 1.12 0.26
C LEU A 109 -11.45 2.41 -0.02
N THR A 110 -12.61 2.37 -0.65
CA THR A 110 -13.39 3.57 -1.02
C THR A 110 -14.42 3.87 0.07
N TYR A 111 -14.47 5.12 0.53
CA TYR A 111 -15.54 5.53 1.43
C TYR A 111 -16.87 5.59 0.67
N THR A 112 -17.87 4.87 1.18
CA THR A 112 -19.26 4.97 0.73
C THR A 112 -20.10 5.66 1.81
N SER A 113 -21.42 5.58 1.73
CA SER A 113 -22.32 6.11 2.77
C SER A 113 -22.21 5.37 4.12
N SER A 114 -21.68 4.13 4.14
CA SER A 114 -21.37 3.39 5.36
C SER A 114 -19.85 3.36 5.58
N PRO A 115 -19.33 4.06 6.59
CA PRO A 115 -17.90 4.10 6.87
C PRO A 115 -17.39 2.88 7.66
N ALA A 116 -18.30 2.07 8.22
CA ALA A 116 -17.97 0.95 9.10
C ALA A 116 -17.17 -0.16 8.39
N ASP A 117 -17.34 -0.29 7.08
CA ASP A 117 -16.79 -1.38 6.29
C ASP A 117 -15.52 -0.98 5.51
N VAL A 118 -15.06 0.26 5.69
CA VAL A 118 -13.91 0.78 4.93
C VAL A 118 -12.60 0.22 5.49
N LEU A 119 -11.80 -0.37 4.61
CA LEU A 119 -10.51 -0.95 4.95
C LEU A 119 -9.50 0.14 5.34
N CYS A 120 -8.69 -0.08 6.37
CA CYS A 120 -7.73 0.89 6.88
C CYS A 120 -8.33 2.31 7.08
N PRO A 121 -9.37 2.47 7.92
CA PRO A 121 -10.07 3.76 8.05
C PRO A 121 -9.19 4.85 8.69
N LYS A 122 -8.15 4.46 9.43
CA LYS A 122 -7.21 5.36 10.13
C LYS A 122 -6.03 5.83 9.28
N LEU A 123 -6.01 5.47 7.99
CA LEU A 123 -4.92 5.78 7.09
C LEU A 123 -4.79 7.30 6.89
N LYS A 124 -3.61 7.84 7.21
CA LYS A 124 -3.24 9.25 7.04
C LYS A 124 -2.33 9.48 5.85
N ILE A 125 -1.45 8.52 5.58
CA ILE A 125 -0.43 8.62 4.53
C ILE A 125 -0.56 7.39 3.63
N LEU A 126 -0.79 7.64 2.35
CA LEU A 126 -0.78 6.61 1.32
C LEU A 126 0.22 6.99 0.23
N HIS A 127 1.25 6.17 0.04
CA HIS A 127 2.18 6.33 -1.07
C HIS A 127 2.14 5.09 -1.97
N LEU A 128 1.83 5.29 -3.24
CA LEU A 128 1.71 4.24 -4.23
C LEU A 128 2.72 4.45 -5.36
N SER A 129 3.74 3.61 -5.44
CA SER A 129 4.62 3.55 -6.60
C SER A 129 4.19 2.42 -7.53
N ARG A 130 4.04 2.72 -8.83
CA ARG A 130 3.67 1.76 -9.88
C ARG A 130 2.43 0.93 -9.52
N ALA A 131 1.50 1.53 -8.78
CA ALA A 131 0.21 0.90 -8.51
C ALA A 131 -0.68 0.99 -9.75
N ARG A 132 -1.40 -0.10 -10.03
CA ARG A 132 -2.33 -0.27 -11.14
C ARG A 132 -3.69 -0.70 -10.61
N GLY A 133 -4.75 -0.37 -11.32
CA GLY A 133 -6.11 -0.83 -11.06
C GLY A 133 -6.86 -0.96 -12.38
N ALA A 134 -8.16 -1.28 -12.33
CA ALA A 134 -8.95 -1.05 -13.53
C ALA A 134 -9.01 0.48 -13.81
N SER A 135 -9.00 0.83 -15.10
CA SER A 135 -9.03 2.23 -15.55
C SER A 135 -10.16 3.00 -14.86
N GLY A 136 -9.83 4.20 -14.38
CA GLY A 136 -10.75 5.12 -13.73
C GLY A 136 -11.19 4.75 -12.31
N GLN A 137 -10.56 3.78 -11.66
CA GLN A 137 -10.94 3.37 -10.30
C GLN A 137 -10.05 3.94 -9.19
N LEU A 138 -8.80 4.28 -9.49
CA LEU A 138 -7.88 4.80 -8.46
C LEU A 138 -8.27 6.22 -8.04
N GLY A 139 -8.62 7.08 -9.00
CA GLY A 139 -9.03 8.47 -8.77
C GLY A 139 -10.24 8.59 -7.83
N PRO A 140 -11.37 7.92 -8.12
CA PRO A 140 -12.54 7.93 -7.23
C PRO A 140 -12.26 7.42 -5.81
N MET A 141 -11.44 6.38 -5.67
CA MET A 141 -11.04 5.87 -4.35
C MET A 141 -10.30 6.96 -3.56
N ILE A 142 -9.30 7.62 -4.17
CA ILE A 142 -8.57 8.73 -3.54
C ILE A 142 -9.48 9.93 -3.27
N PHE A 143 -10.34 10.29 -4.21
CA PHE A 143 -11.32 11.37 -4.04
C PHE A 143 -12.21 11.14 -2.82
N SER A 144 -12.74 9.93 -2.66
CA SER A 144 -13.57 9.57 -1.50
C SER A 144 -12.81 9.76 -0.18
N ARG A 145 -11.52 9.41 -0.16
CA ARG A 145 -10.66 9.54 1.03
C ARG A 145 -10.33 10.98 1.40
N PHE A 146 -10.30 11.91 0.46
CA PHE A 146 -10.09 13.33 0.80
C PHE A 146 -11.38 14.07 1.13
N THR A 147 -12.52 13.62 0.61
CA THR A 147 -13.80 14.32 0.74
C THR A 147 -14.71 13.77 1.84
N HIS A 148 -14.57 12.48 2.19
CA HIS A 148 -15.41 11.89 3.22
C HIS A 148 -15.06 12.42 4.63
N PRO A 149 -16.05 12.86 5.44
CA PRO A 149 -15.80 13.48 6.75
C PRO A 149 -15.06 12.58 7.75
N GLU A 150 -15.28 11.27 7.68
CA GLU A 150 -14.64 10.30 8.58
C GLU A 150 -13.25 9.84 8.10
N SER A 151 -12.82 10.25 6.91
CA SER A 151 -11.51 9.88 6.41
C SER A 151 -10.40 10.71 7.04
N HIS A 152 -9.37 10.02 7.50
CA HIS A 152 -8.16 10.62 8.08
C HIS A 152 -7.05 10.87 7.06
N LEU A 153 -7.27 10.64 5.77
CA LEU A 153 -6.22 10.79 4.76
C LEU A 153 -5.76 12.26 4.67
N GLU A 154 -4.48 12.48 4.96
CA GLU A 154 -3.82 13.78 4.99
C GLU A 154 -2.88 13.95 3.81
N HIS A 155 -2.23 12.85 3.39
CA HIS A 155 -1.25 12.86 2.32
C HIS A 155 -1.44 11.65 1.40
N PHE A 156 -1.43 11.92 0.09
CA PHE A 156 -1.36 10.91 -0.95
C PHE A 156 -0.19 11.23 -1.87
N GLY A 157 0.64 10.23 -2.13
CA GLY A 157 1.66 10.27 -3.17
C GLY A 157 1.44 9.14 -4.16
N TYR A 158 1.60 9.43 -5.44
CA TYR A 158 1.63 8.44 -6.48
C TYR A 158 2.83 8.69 -7.40
N ARG A 159 3.53 7.63 -7.75
CA ARG A 159 4.67 7.69 -8.68
C ARG A 159 4.58 6.58 -9.72
N ASP A 160 4.59 6.94 -10.99
CA ASP A 160 4.65 6.02 -12.10
C ASP A 160 5.92 6.21 -12.94
N LEU A 161 6.86 5.30 -12.73
CA LEU A 161 8.14 5.29 -13.41
C LEU A 161 8.08 4.66 -14.80
N SER A 162 6.94 4.10 -15.24
CA SER A 162 6.86 3.50 -16.59
C SER A 162 7.04 4.55 -17.70
N LEU A 163 6.74 5.81 -17.42
CA LEU A 163 6.88 6.92 -18.36
C LEU A 163 8.33 7.44 -18.47
N GLU A 164 9.21 7.12 -17.52
CA GLU A 164 10.63 7.55 -17.55
C GLU A 164 11.51 6.68 -18.49
N ARG A 165 11.01 5.55 -19.00
CA ARG A 165 11.77 4.64 -19.89
C ARG A 165 10.92 4.10 -21.06
N PRO A 166 10.54 4.94 -22.03
CA PRO A 166 9.69 4.54 -23.15
C PRO A 166 10.32 3.47 -24.05
N GLU A 167 11.65 3.37 -24.11
CA GLU A 167 12.36 2.52 -25.08
C GLU A 167 12.29 1.02 -24.79
N ASN A 168 11.85 0.59 -23.60
CA ASN A 168 11.77 -0.83 -23.22
C ASN A 168 10.50 -1.20 -22.42
N SER A 169 9.58 -0.27 -22.23
CA SER A 169 8.35 -0.56 -21.51
C SER A 169 7.29 -1.09 -22.48
N ILE A 170 6.90 -2.35 -22.31
CA ILE A 170 5.56 -2.79 -22.72
C ILE A 170 4.59 -1.75 -22.13
N LEU A 171 3.75 -1.13 -22.96
CA LEU A 171 2.67 -0.26 -22.50
C LEU A 171 1.75 -1.11 -21.62
N ILE A 172 1.98 -1.09 -20.32
CA ILE A 172 1.13 -1.81 -19.36
C ILE A 172 -0.03 -0.88 -19.02
N GLU A 173 -1.19 -1.17 -19.61
CA GLU A 173 -2.47 -0.52 -19.33
C GLU A 173 -2.89 -0.68 -17.84
N GLY A 174 -3.82 0.17 -17.37
CA GLY A 174 -4.35 0.12 -15.99
C GLY A 174 -3.64 1.02 -14.98
N GLY A 175 -2.86 2.01 -15.47
CA GLY A 175 -2.23 3.04 -14.66
C GLY A 175 -3.18 4.12 -14.19
N PHE A 176 -2.61 5.13 -13.52
CA PHE A 176 -3.32 6.34 -13.14
C PHE A 176 -3.62 7.17 -14.40
N ASP A 177 -4.83 7.03 -14.91
CA ASP A 177 -5.23 7.54 -16.22
C ASP A 177 -5.70 9.00 -16.18
N GLU A 178 -6.11 9.52 -17.34
CA GLU A 178 -6.58 10.91 -17.45
C GLU A 178 -7.84 11.18 -16.62
N PHE A 179 -8.76 10.22 -16.55
CA PHE A 179 -9.96 10.33 -15.72
C PHE A 179 -9.60 10.38 -14.24
N ASP A 180 -8.67 9.53 -13.79
CA ASP A 180 -8.17 9.54 -12.44
C ASP A 180 -7.49 10.89 -12.09
N ARG A 181 -6.70 11.44 -13.01
CA ARG A 181 -6.06 12.76 -12.88
C ARG A 181 -7.10 13.88 -12.73
N HIS A 182 -8.09 13.94 -13.62
CA HIS A 182 -9.17 14.92 -13.54
C HIS A 182 -9.95 14.81 -12.22
N THR A 183 -10.24 13.57 -11.79
CA THR A 183 -10.90 13.30 -10.52
C THR A 183 -10.09 13.81 -9.32
N ILE A 184 -8.77 13.61 -9.31
CA ILE A 184 -7.90 14.11 -8.25
C ILE A 184 -7.80 15.64 -8.25
N LEU A 185 -7.69 16.27 -9.42
CA LEU A 185 -7.62 17.72 -9.53
C LEU A 185 -8.93 18.42 -9.09
N ALA A 186 -10.04 17.68 -9.08
CA ALA A 186 -11.34 18.16 -8.59
C ALA A 186 -11.50 18.07 -7.06
N ILE A 187 -10.56 17.47 -6.33
CA ILE A 187 -10.65 17.36 -4.86
C ILE A 187 -10.61 18.77 -4.24
N PRO A 188 -11.59 19.14 -3.41
CA PRO A 188 -11.61 20.44 -2.74
C PRO A 188 -10.61 20.48 -1.56
N ASN A 189 -10.09 21.67 -1.26
CA ASN A 189 -9.28 21.95 -0.05
C ASN A 189 -8.02 21.07 0.06
N VAL A 190 -7.32 20.89 -1.06
CA VAL A 190 -6.03 20.22 -1.10
C VAL A 190 -5.01 21.04 -1.87
N HIS A 191 -3.75 20.80 -1.56
CA HIS A 191 -2.61 21.19 -2.39
C HIS A 191 -2.22 20.02 -3.26
N VAL A 192 -2.26 20.22 -4.58
CA VAL A 192 -1.79 19.22 -5.55
C VAL A 192 -0.51 19.73 -6.19
N GLN A 193 0.51 18.87 -6.19
CA GLN A 193 1.75 19.02 -6.95
C GLN A 193 1.87 17.79 -7.85
N TYR A 194 2.18 17.98 -9.12
CA TYR A 194 2.30 16.86 -10.04
C TYR A 194 3.24 17.18 -11.21
N SER A 195 3.69 16.11 -11.85
CA SER A 195 4.43 16.05 -13.12
C SER A 195 3.88 14.87 -13.93
N ASP A 196 4.54 14.51 -15.03
CA ASP A 196 4.14 13.37 -15.84
C ASP A 196 4.20 12.04 -15.07
N THR A 197 5.20 11.87 -14.21
CA THR A 197 5.52 10.60 -13.53
C THR A 197 5.16 10.58 -12.06
N TRP A 198 4.65 11.68 -11.50
CA TRP A 198 4.40 11.80 -10.07
C TRP A 198 3.25 12.76 -9.76
N ILE A 199 2.48 12.45 -8.73
CA ILE A 199 1.48 13.33 -8.15
C ILE A 199 1.51 13.21 -6.63
N SER A 200 1.34 14.34 -5.96
CA SER A 200 1.24 14.47 -4.51
C SER A 200 0.08 15.38 -4.15
N ILE A 201 -0.72 14.93 -3.20
CA ILE A 201 -1.85 15.65 -2.65
C ILE A 201 -1.62 15.76 -1.15
N THR A 202 -1.76 16.98 -0.64
CA THR A 202 -1.74 17.22 0.80
C THR A 202 -2.98 18.00 1.20
N ARG A 203 -3.68 17.56 2.25
CA ARG A 203 -4.87 18.23 2.76
C ARG A 203 -4.51 19.64 3.24
N ASP A 204 -5.21 20.64 2.73
CA ASP A 204 -5.02 22.02 3.14
C ASP A 204 -5.78 22.25 4.45
N ARG A 205 -5.04 22.34 5.56
CA ARG A 205 -5.60 22.62 6.90
C ARG A 205 -5.91 24.11 7.13
N THR A 206 -5.49 24.97 6.20
CA THR A 206 -5.65 26.43 6.29
C THR A 206 -6.77 26.99 5.42
N GLY A 207 -7.28 26.20 4.47
CA GLY A 207 -8.34 26.61 3.53
C GLY A 207 -7.87 27.55 2.41
N ALA A 208 -6.58 27.86 2.35
CA ALA A 208 -5.96 28.61 1.28
C ALA A 208 -5.60 27.70 0.10
N ARG A 209 -6.59 27.42 -0.77
CA ARG A 209 -6.41 26.66 -2.01
C ARG A 209 -5.14 27.11 -2.76
N SER A 210 -4.22 26.19 -3.04
CA SER A 210 -3.09 26.45 -3.95
C SER A 210 -2.80 25.19 -4.76
N LEU A 211 -3.23 25.21 -6.02
CA LEU A 211 -2.74 24.31 -7.06
C LEU A 211 -1.38 24.85 -7.51
N ARG A 212 -0.35 23.99 -7.54
CA ARG A 212 0.96 24.32 -8.11
C ARG A 212 1.31 23.27 -9.14
N VAL A 213 1.16 23.63 -10.41
CA VAL A 213 1.75 22.88 -11.52
C VAL A 213 3.25 23.16 -11.47
N MET A 214 4.07 22.12 -11.36
CA MET A 214 5.52 22.28 -11.56
C MET A 214 5.78 22.05 -13.04
N ASP A 215 6.12 23.12 -13.76
CA ASP A 215 6.63 23.00 -15.12
C ASP A 215 7.97 22.23 -15.08
N SER A 216 8.10 21.25 -15.96
CA SER A 216 9.34 20.49 -16.16
C SER A 216 10.42 21.44 -16.69
N GLU A 217 11.51 21.63 -15.94
CA GLU A 217 12.76 22.20 -16.46
C GLU A 217 13.49 21.21 -17.37
#